data_AF-A0A4Q6F1F5-F1
#
_entry.id   AF-A0A4Q6F1F5-F1
#
_cell.length_a   1.000
_cell.length_b   1.000
_cell.length_c   1.000
_cell.angle_alpha   90.00
_cell.angle_beta   90.00
_cell.angle_gamma   90.00
#
_symmetry.space_group_name_H-M   'P 1'
#
loop_
_entity.id
_entity.type
_entity.pdbx_description
1 polymer ?
#
loop_
_entity_poly.entity_id
_entity_poly.type
_entity_poly.pdbx_seq_one_letter_code
_entity_poly.pdbx_strand_id
1 'polypeptide(L)'
;TPRCIKLLRGEGKKFKKSMEHLVKSLRSEIPVALQSEDYENAVNTFISTSNDYKSKLYSDLEKLAKSKDFIIKSTRMGIETIPVLDGRSLTERDYGKLSEGDRTTIEGKRSELEPEVLDFARKVRGIDKETADQLDKLRDSIAEQIVTALITPLLEEYGDFPDIAAYLEEVREDVKENLLEFVEEEATAEGSEPTYSEEIKDKFNKYKINVFVDNSKTDRAPVIIEDNPTYYNLFGKIEKNVEHGMYHTDFTMIKAGALHRANGGYLVLNALDIFRTGNIWEALKRILRARKGFIEDMGEQLSLLPTSGLRPEAMPLELKVILIGTDEIYHVLFQEDEEFQKIFKVKADFDFKMERTQLNIQSYVSFVAT
;
A
#
# COMPACT_ATOMS: atom_id res chain seq x y z
N THR A 1 6.72 5.37 0.98
CA THR A 1 7.86 5.50 0.04
C THR A 1 8.17 4.15 -0.57
N PRO A 2 8.30 4.02 -1.90
CA PRO A 2 8.67 2.75 -2.54
C PRO A 2 10.06 2.28 -2.10
N ARG A 3 10.17 1.05 -1.60
CA ARG A 3 11.43 0.42 -1.18
C ARG A 3 12.15 -0.26 -2.35
N CYS A 4 13.48 -0.26 -2.34
CA CYS A 4 14.29 -0.93 -3.33
C CYS A 4 14.85 -2.25 -2.75
N ILE A 5 14.35 -3.39 -3.23
CA ILE A 5 14.75 -4.71 -2.73
C ILE A 5 15.60 -5.43 -3.80
N LYS A 6 16.78 -5.91 -3.40
CA LYS A 6 17.68 -6.70 -4.26
C LYS A 6 17.39 -8.18 -4.08
N LEU A 7 17.15 -8.88 -5.19
CA LEU A 7 16.92 -10.33 -5.21
C LEU A 7 17.90 -11.03 -6.15
N LEU A 8 17.94 -12.36 -6.00
CA LEU A 8 18.66 -13.20 -6.94
C LEU A 8 18.07 -13.09 -8.35
N ARG A 9 18.90 -13.46 -9.32
CA ARG A 9 18.55 -13.42 -10.74
C ARG A 9 17.23 -14.15 -10.99
N GLY A 10 16.26 -13.45 -11.56
CA GLY A 10 14.96 -14.01 -11.97
C GLY A 10 13.93 -14.14 -10.85
N GLU A 11 14.33 -14.04 -9.58
CA GLU A 11 13.42 -14.15 -8.44
C GLU A 11 12.43 -13.00 -8.38
N GLY A 12 12.81 -11.77 -8.77
CA GLY A 12 11.87 -10.64 -8.79
C GLY A 12 10.63 -10.85 -9.67
N LYS A 13 10.77 -11.58 -10.79
CA LYS A 13 9.63 -11.94 -11.65
C LYS A 13 8.76 -13.02 -11.03
N LYS A 14 9.36 -13.98 -10.33
CA LYS A 14 8.62 -15.02 -9.62
C LYS A 14 7.84 -14.41 -8.46
N PHE A 15 8.51 -13.62 -7.62
CA PHE A 15 7.90 -12.93 -6.50
C PHE A 15 6.75 -12.02 -6.94
N LYS A 16 6.92 -11.26 -8.03
CA LYS A 16 5.81 -10.48 -8.61
C LYS A 16 4.59 -11.34 -8.91
N LYS A 17 4.77 -12.49 -9.57
CA LYS A 17 3.66 -13.41 -9.89
C LYS A 17 3.05 -14.03 -8.64
N SER A 18 3.88 -14.38 -7.65
CA SER A 18 3.41 -14.92 -6.38
C SER A 18 2.55 -13.90 -5.62
N MET A 19 2.94 -12.62 -5.63
CA MET A 19 2.12 -11.53 -5.07
C MET A 19 0.84 -11.29 -5.87
N GLU A 20 0.87 -11.34 -7.21
CA GLU A 20 -0.34 -11.26 -8.04
C GLU A 20 -1.32 -12.40 -7.72
N HIS A 21 -0.80 -13.61 -7.50
CA HIS A 21 -1.60 -14.76 -7.07
C HIS A 21 -2.15 -14.59 -5.66
N LEU A 22 -1.33 -14.13 -4.71
CA LEU A 22 -1.76 -13.84 -3.34
C LEU A 22 -2.96 -12.89 -3.32
N VAL A 23 -2.85 -11.74 -3.99
CA VAL A 23 -3.93 -10.74 -4.05
C VAL A 23 -5.20 -11.35 -4.66
N LYS A 24 -5.06 -12.16 -5.72
CA LYS A 24 -6.20 -12.85 -6.33
C LYS A 24 -6.86 -13.83 -5.35
N SER A 25 -6.07 -14.65 -4.65
CA SER A 25 -6.56 -15.60 -3.65
C SER A 25 -7.27 -14.88 -2.50
N LEU A 26 -6.69 -13.81 -1.97
CA LEU A 26 -7.31 -13.00 -0.91
C LEU A 26 -8.68 -12.46 -1.34
N ARG A 27 -8.77 -11.92 -2.56
CA ARG A 27 -10.03 -11.40 -3.12
C ARG A 27 -11.10 -12.48 -3.34
N SER A 28 -10.71 -13.74 -3.54
CA SER A 28 -11.69 -14.84 -3.68
C SER A 28 -12.03 -15.54 -2.37
N GLU A 29 -11.07 -15.68 -1.45
CA GLU A 29 -11.23 -16.53 -0.26
C GLU A 29 -11.84 -15.76 0.92
N ILE A 30 -11.52 -14.47 1.08
CA ILE A 30 -12.06 -13.64 2.17
C ILE A 30 -13.59 -13.51 2.08
N PRO A 31 -14.20 -13.11 0.95
CA PRO A 31 -15.65 -12.98 0.86
C PRO A 31 -16.36 -14.30 1.13
N VAL A 32 -15.87 -15.39 0.54
CA VAL A 32 -16.43 -16.74 0.71
C VAL A 32 -16.42 -17.17 2.17
N ALA A 33 -15.34 -16.91 2.90
CA ALA A 33 -15.28 -17.27 4.32
C ALA A 33 -16.22 -16.43 5.19
N LEU A 34 -16.36 -15.13 4.89
CA LEU A 34 -17.29 -14.22 5.60
C LEU A 34 -18.76 -14.41 5.19
N GLN A 35 -19.04 -15.22 4.17
CA GLN A 35 -20.38 -15.64 3.75
C GLN A 35 -20.62 -17.14 4.04
N SER A 36 -19.72 -17.79 4.77
CA SER A 36 -19.87 -19.22 5.10
C SER A 36 -20.99 -19.44 6.12
N GLU A 37 -21.68 -20.58 6.02
CA GLU A 37 -22.72 -20.97 6.98
C GLU A 37 -22.19 -20.96 8.42
N ASP A 38 -20.95 -21.40 8.64
CA ASP A 38 -20.32 -21.41 9.97
C ASP A 38 -20.16 -19.99 10.54
N TYR A 39 -19.75 -19.03 9.70
CA TYR A 39 -19.66 -17.62 10.10
C TYR A 39 -21.04 -17.02 10.38
N GLU A 40 -22.00 -17.21 9.49
CA GLU A 40 -23.36 -16.70 9.68
C GLU A 40 -24.01 -17.27 10.96
N ASN A 41 -23.82 -18.56 11.22
CA ASN A 41 -24.30 -19.23 12.42
C ASN A 41 -23.65 -18.65 13.69
N ALA A 42 -22.34 -18.38 13.67
CA ALA A 42 -21.64 -17.75 14.78
C ALA A 42 -22.14 -16.31 15.03
N VAL A 43 -22.30 -15.51 13.98
CA VAL A 43 -22.86 -14.15 14.06
C VAL A 43 -24.27 -14.17 14.65
N ASN A 44 -25.14 -15.04 14.14
CA ASN A 44 -26.51 -15.21 14.64
C ASN A 44 -26.53 -15.65 16.11
N THR A 45 -25.58 -16.48 16.53
CA THR A 45 -25.45 -16.92 17.93
C THR A 45 -25.09 -15.75 18.85
N PHE A 46 -24.12 -14.90 18.47
CA PHE A 46 -23.76 -13.71 19.25
C PHE A 46 -24.93 -12.72 19.35
N ILE A 47 -25.61 -12.45 18.23
CA ILE A 47 -26.75 -11.53 18.19
C ILE A 47 -27.93 -12.05 19.01
N SER A 48 -28.30 -13.33 18.86
CA SER A 48 -29.40 -13.93 19.63
C SER A 48 -29.12 -13.95 21.13
N THR A 49 -27.89 -14.32 21.53
CA THR A 49 -27.45 -14.27 22.93
C THR A 49 -27.54 -12.86 23.51
N SER A 50 -27.06 -11.86 22.76
CA SER A 50 -27.15 -10.44 23.12
C SER A 50 -28.60 -9.99 23.32
N ASN A 51 -29.49 -10.36 22.39
CA ASN A 51 -30.92 -10.03 22.46
C ASN A 51 -31.61 -10.70 23.65
N ASP A 52 -31.26 -11.95 23.99
CA ASP A 52 -31.81 -12.66 25.14
C ASP A 52 -31.44 -11.97 26.46
N TYR A 53 -30.20 -11.50 26.61
CA TYR A 53 -29.78 -10.73 27.79
C TYR A 53 -30.50 -9.38 27.89
N LYS A 54 -30.61 -8.64 26.78
CA LYS A 54 -31.37 -7.37 26.75
C LYS A 54 -32.84 -7.57 27.07
N SER A 55 -33.45 -8.63 26.55
CA SER A 55 -34.85 -8.99 26.81
C SER A 55 -35.11 -9.28 28.30
N LYS A 56 -34.18 -9.99 28.96
CA LYS A 56 -34.25 -10.22 30.42
C LYS A 56 -34.16 -8.91 31.21
N LEU A 57 -33.17 -8.07 30.89
CA LEU A 57 -33.01 -6.76 31.53
C LEU A 57 -34.26 -5.88 31.35
N TYR A 58 -34.86 -5.93 30.16
CA TYR A 58 -36.06 -5.16 29.85
C TYR A 58 -37.27 -5.67 30.64
N SER A 59 -37.43 -6.99 30.76
CA SER A 59 -38.48 -7.61 31.58
C SER A 59 -38.35 -7.24 33.06
N ASP A 60 -37.13 -7.18 33.59
CA ASP A 60 -36.88 -6.81 34.99
C ASP A 60 -37.19 -5.31 35.24
N LEU A 61 -36.79 -4.44 34.30
CA LEU A 61 -37.13 -3.02 34.35
C LEU A 61 -38.64 -2.78 34.24
N GLU A 62 -39.34 -3.51 33.37
CA GLU A 62 -40.81 -3.44 33.25
C GLU A 62 -41.53 -3.85 34.54
N LYS A 63 -41.09 -4.93 35.20
CA LYS A 63 -41.66 -5.37 36.48
C LYS A 63 -41.46 -4.31 37.57
N LEU A 64 -40.27 -3.73 37.64
CA LEU A 64 -39.96 -2.67 38.59
C LEU A 64 -40.79 -1.42 38.32
N ALA A 65 -40.84 -0.96 37.08
CA ALA A 65 -41.66 0.19 36.69
C ALA A 65 -43.14 -0.02 37.03
N LYS A 66 -43.68 -1.21 36.74
CA LYS A 66 -45.06 -1.56 37.07
C LYS A 66 -45.32 -1.55 38.59
N SER A 67 -44.36 -2.00 39.40
CA SER A 67 -44.46 -1.93 40.88
C SER A 67 -44.51 -0.49 41.41
N LYS A 68 -44.06 0.48 40.61
CA LYS A 68 -44.05 1.91 40.91
C LYS A 68 -45.13 2.69 40.13
N ASP A 69 -46.09 2.01 39.52
CA ASP A 69 -47.14 2.61 38.67
C ASP A 69 -46.58 3.36 37.45
N PHE A 70 -45.57 2.80 36.79
CA PHE A 70 -45.04 3.27 35.50
C PHE A 70 -45.10 2.17 34.44
N ILE A 71 -45.18 2.61 33.18
CA ILE A 71 -44.99 1.78 31.99
C ILE A 71 -43.71 2.25 31.30
N ILE A 72 -42.91 1.29 30.84
CA ILE A 72 -41.70 1.54 30.04
C ILE A 72 -42.08 1.46 28.57
N LYS A 73 -41.59 2.39 27.74
CA LYS A 73 -41.62 2.27 26.29
C LYS A 73 -40.25 2.54 25.69
N SER A 74 -39.84 1.68 24.75
CA SER A 74 -38.71 1.97 23.88
C SER A 74 -39.14 2.92 22.76
N THR A 75 -38.40 4.02 22.63
CA THR A 75 -38.54 5.01 21.57
C THR A 75 -37.21 5.17 20.83
N ARG A 76 -37.20 5.91 19.72
CA ARG A 76 -35.95 6.24 19.01
C ARG A 76 -35.00 7.10 19.84
N MET A 77 -35.51 7.84 20.83
CA MET A 77 -34.71 8.68 21.72
C MET A 77 -34.22 7.94 22.98
N GLY A 78 -34.58 6.66 23.14
CA GLY A 78 -34.25 5.85 24.31
C GLY A 78 -35.49 5.35 25.02
N ILE A 79 -35.38 5.13 26.33
CA ILE A 79 -36.49 4.67 27.16
C ILE A 79 -37.30 5.84 27.68
N GLU A 80 -38.62 5.75 27.49
CA GLU A 80 -39.60 6.65 28.07
C GLU A 80 -40.33 5.95 29.22
N THR A 81 -40.41 6.61 30.38
CA THR A 81 -41.19 6.18 31.54
C THR A 81 -42.51 6.95 31.61
N ILE A 82 -43.63 6.25 31.48
CA ILE A 82 -44.98 6.85 31.45
C ILE A 82 -45.69 6.52 32.76
N PRO A 83 -46.10 7.51 33.58
CA PRO A 83 -46.80 7.26 34.82
C PRO A 83 -48.23 6.73 34.59
N VAL A 84 -48.72 5.91 35.51
CA VAL A 84 -50.04 5.29 35.53
C VAL A 84 -50.78 5.75 36.79
N LEU A 85 -52.03 6.17 36.64
CA LEU A 85 -52.91 6.52 37.75
C LEU A 85 -54.28 5.89 37.51
N ASP A 86 -54.85 5.25 38.53
CA ASP A 86 -56.13 4.51 38.45
C ASP A 86 -56.20 3.53 37.26
N GLY A 87 -55.08 2.87 36.96
CA GLY A 87 -54.96 1.90 35.86
C GLY A 87 -54.89 2.51 34.46
N ARG A 88 -54.77 3.85 34.33
CA ARG A 88 -54.63 4.54 33.03
C ARG A 88 -53.27 5.23 32.92
N SER A 89 -52.62 5.06 31.76
CA SER A 89 -51.40 5.81 31.41
C SER A 89 -51.73 7.29 31.25
N LEU A 90 -50.97 8.15 31.93
CA LEU A 90 -51.15 9.60 31.87
C LEU A 90 -50.48 10.19 30.63
N THR A 91 -51.18 11.06 29.92
CA THR A 91 -50.58 11.95 28.91
C THR A 91 -50.02 13.21 29.57
N GLU A 92 -49.15 13.96 28.89
CA GLU A 92 -48.67 15.26 29.40
C GLU A 92 -49.83 16.20 29.78
N ARG A 93 -50.93 16.17 29.00
CA ARG A 93 -52.12 16.98 29.26
C ARG A 93 -52.86 16.54 30.53
N ASP A 94 -52.87 15.25 30.84
CA ASP A 94 -53.52 14.72 32.05
C ASP A 94 -52.67 14.95 33.29
N TYR A 95 -51.35 14.84 33.16
CA TYR A 95 -50.38 15.23 34.20
C TYR A 95 -50.53 16.71 34.60
N GLY A 96 -50.80 17.58 33.62
CA GLY A 96 -51.09 19.00 33.80
C GLY A 96 -52.33 19.33 34.64
N LYS A 97 -53.23 18.37 34.87
CA LYS A 97 -54.48 18.54 35.64
C LYS A 97 -54.45 17.91 37.03
N LEU A 98 -53.37 17.21 37.38
CA LEU A 98 -53.22 16.53 38.68
C LEU A 98 -53.12 17.52 39.84
N SER A 99 -53.52 17.06 41.02
CA SER A 99 -53.31 17.81 42.28
C SER A 99 -51.82 17.86 42.63
N GLU A 100 -51.42 18.85 43.44
CA GLU A 100 -50.05 18.96 43.97
C GLU A 100 -49.59 17.68 44.69
N GLY A 101 -50.48 17.03 45.45
CA GLY A 101 -50.20 15.79 46.18
C GLY A 101 -49.93 14.59 45.26
N ASP A 102 -50.73 14.43 44.21
CA ASP A 102 -50.56 13.35 43.23
C ASP A 102 -49.27 13.54 42.42
N ARG A 103 -48.97 14.79 42.02
CA ARG A 103 -47.70 15.13 41.36
C ARG A 103 -46.49 14.80 42.23
N THR A 104 -46.52 15.20 43.50
CA THR A 104 -45.41 14.94 44.43
C THR A 104 -45.19 13.44 44.62
N THR A 105 -46.26 12.66 44.66
CA THR A 105 -46.19 11.19 44.77
C THR A 105 -45.59 10.54 43.53
N ILE A 106 -46.03 10.96 42.33
CA ILE A 106 -45.50 10.45 41.06
C ILE A 106 -44.02 10.81 40.91
N GLU A 107 -43.64 12.04 41.25
CA GLU A 107 -42.26 12.51 41.13
C GLU A 107 -41.31 11.77 42.11
N GLY A 108 -41.77 11.48 43.34
CA GLY A 108 -41.01 10.64 44.27
C GLY A 108 -40.76 9.24 43.72
N LYS A 109 -41.79 8.57 43.20
CA LYS A 109 -41.65 7.24 42.56
C LYS A 109 -40.78 7.29 41.30
N ARG A 110 -40.84 8.38 40.52
CA ARG A 110 -39.98 8.62 39.35
C ARG A 110 -38.52 8.73 39.77
N SER A 111 -38.22 9.51 40.81
CA SER A 111 -36.85 9.68 41.32
C SER A 111 -36.23 8.37 41.81
N GLU A 112 -37.05 7.43 42.31
CA GLU A 112 -36.59 6.09 42.67
C GLU A 112 -36.41 5.16 41.45
N LEU A 113 -37.13 5.37 40.35
CA LEU A 113 -37.04 4.57 39.13
C LEU A 113 -35.91 5.03 38.21
N GLU A 114 -35.59 6.32 38.22
CA GLU A 114 -34.59 6.93 37.33
C GLU A 114 -33.19 6.29 37.41
N PRO A 115 -32.62 5.97 38.60
CA PRO A 115 -31.34 5.27 38.69
C PRO A 115 -31.35 3.90 37.99
N GLU A 116 -32.49 3.20 38.03
CA GLU A 116 -32.65 1.86 37.48
C GLU A 116 -32.78 1.89 35.95
N VAL A 117 -33.44 2.94 35.41
CA VAL A 117 -33.47 3.21 33.97
C VAL A 117 -32.07 3.55 33.44
N LEU A 118 -31.31 4.35 34.19
CA LEU A 118 -29.92 4.68 33.85
C LEU A 118 -29.00 3.46 33.89
N ASP A 119 -29.14 2.60 34.90
CA ASP A 119 -28.38 1.36 35.02
C ASP A 119 -28.73 0.37 33.90
N PHE A 120 -30.02 0.21 33.57
CA PHE A 120 -30.46 -0.54 32.39
C PHE A 120 -29.78 -0.02 31.12
N ALA A 121 -29.83 1.29 30.87
CA ALA A 121 -29.26 1.88 29.65
C ALA A 121 -27.73 1.66 29.58
N ARG A 122 -27.05 1.74 30.72
CA ARG A 122 -25.62 1.42 30.82
C ARG A 122 -25.34 -0.05 30.50
N LYS A 123 -26.11 -0.98 31.07
CA LYS A 123 -25.97 -2.43 30.82
C LYS A 123 -26.20 -2.78 29.36
N VAL A 124 -27.26 -2.22 28.73
CA VAL A 124 -27.55 -2.45 27.30
C VAL A 124 -26.39 -1.96 26.42
N ARG A 125 -25.87 -0.75 26.66
CA ARG A 125 -24.68 -0.26 25.94
C ARG A 125 -23.46 -1.16 26.14
N GLY A 126 -23.28 -1.71 27.34
CA GLY A 126 -22.23 -2.68 27.64
C GLY A 126 -22.38 -3.95 26.80
N ILE A 127 -23.59 -4.50 26.73
CA ILE A 127 -23.91 -5.67 25.91
C ILE A 127 -23.69 -5.36 24.41
N ASP A 128 -24.14 -4.20 23.92
CA ASP A 128 -23.94 -3.78 22.53
C ASP A 128 -22.45 -3.73 22.18
N LYS A 129 -21.64 -3.11 23.05
CA LYS A 129 -20.20 -3.04 22.87
C LYS A 129 -19.55 -4.42 22.89
N GLU A 130 -19.89 -5.26 23.85
CA GLU A 130 -19.33 -6.61 23.95
C GLU A 130 -19.71 -7.47 22.73
N THR A 131 -20.93 -7.32 22.22
CA THR A 131 -21.38 -8.00 21.00
C THR A 131 -20.57 -7.53 19.79
N ALA A 132 -20.37 -6.21 19.64
CA ALA A 132 -19.54 -5.66 18.57
C ALA A 132 -18.09 -6.17 18.66
N ASP A 133 -17.48 -6.14 19.85
CA ASP A 133 -16.12 -6.63 20.10
C ASP A 133 -16.00 -8.15 19.78
N GLN A 134 -17.05 -8.94 20.04
CA GLN A 134 -17.09 -10.38 19.70
C GLN A 134 -17.18 -10.61 18.18
N LEU A 135 -17.99 -9.82 17.48
CA LEU A 135 -18.11 -9.89 16.03
C LEU A 135 -16.82 -9.46 15.33
N ASP A 136 -16.16 -8.40 15.80
CA ASP A 136 -14.85 -7.98 15.30
C ASP A 136 -13.81 -9.09 15.52
N LYS A 137 -13.74 -9.68 16.71
CA LYS A 137 -12.82 -10.81 16.98
C LYS A 137 -13.08 -12.04 16.12
N LEU A 138 -14.35 -12.36 15.85
CA LEU A 138 -14.71 -13.46 14.97
C LEU A 138 -14.18 -13.20 13.55
N ARG A 139 -14.41 -11.98 13.04
CA ARG A 139 -13.91 -11.55 11.73
C ARG A 139 -12.38 -11.61 11.68
N ASP A 140 -11.70 -11.06 12.68
CA ASP A 140 -10.24 -11.03 12.77
C ASP A 140 -9.65 -12.44 12.83
N SER A 141 -10.30 -13.38 13.55
CA SER A 141 -9.86 -14.77 13.61
C SER A 141 -9.96 -15.47 12.26
N ILE A 142 -11.00 -15.18 11.46
CA ILE A 142 -11.16 -15.76 10.12
C ILE A 142 -10.12 -15.14 9.18
N ALA A 143 -9.95 -13.82 9.23
CA ALA A 143 -8.92 -13.12 8.49
C ALA A 143 -7.53 -13.72 8.75
N GLU A 144 -7.15 -13.83 10.02
CA GLU A 144 -5.86 -14.37 10.43
C GLU A 144 -5.63 -15.77 9.87
N GLN A 145 -6.64 -16.65 9.89
CA GLN A 145 -6.53 -18.01 9.35
C GLN A 145 -6.25 -18.01 7.85
N ILE A 146 -7.04 -17.25 7.07
CA ILE A 146 -6.91 -17.19 5.60
C ILE A 146 -5.59 -16.53 5.22
N VAL A 147 -5.31 -15.36 5.79
CA VAL A 147 -4.11 -14.59 5.47
C VAL A 147 -2.86 -15.37 5.85
N THR A 148 -2.83 -16.01 7.02
CA THR A 148 -1.71 -16.86 7.43
C THR A 148 -1.53 -18.03 6.46
N ALA A 149 -2.61 -18.72 6.08
CA ALA A 149 -2.52 -19.85 5.16
C ALA A 149 -1.95 -19.44 3.79
N LEU A 150 -2.27 -18.24 3.30
CA LEU A 150 -1.82 -17.73 2.01
C LEU A 150 -0.42 -17.09 2.03
N ILE A 151 -0.04 -16.45 3.13
CA ILE A 151 1.27 -15.78 3.25
C ILE A 151 2.36 -16.74 3.72
N THR A 152 2.05 -17.76 4.52
CA THR A 152 3.05 -18.71 5.05
C THR A 152 3.90 -19.36 3.95
N PRO A 153 3.34 -19.85 2.82
CA PRO A 153 4.14 -20.41 1.73
C PRO A 153 5.12 -19.39 1.13
N LEU A 154 4.75 -18.11 1.08
CA LEU A 154 5.64 -17.04 0.59
C LEU A 154 6.75 -16.74 1.61
N LEU A 155 6.45 -16.76 2.90
CA LEU A 155 7.47 -16.64 3.94
C LEU A 155 8.43 -17.83 3.95
N GLU A 156 7.95 -19.04 3.65
CA GLU A 156 8.82 -20.21 3.49
C GLU A 156 9.69 -20.11 2.24
N GLU A 157 9.16 -19.61 1.12
CA GLU A 157 9.92 -19.46 -0.14
C GLU A 157 10.92 -18.29 -0.11
N TYR A 158 10.55 -17.16 0.50
CA TYR A 158 11.33 -15.91 0.44
C TYR A 158 11.87 -15.45 1.81
N GLY A 159 11.71 -16.24 2.88
CA GLY A 159 12.06 -15.86 4.25
C GLY A 159 13.55 -15.56 4.47
N ASP A 160 14.43 -16.09 3.62
CA ASP A 160 15.86 -15.79 3.62
C ASP A 160 16.19 -14.35 3.17
N PHE A 161 15.22 -13.61 2.62
CA PHE A 161 15.34 -12.21 2.25
C PHE A 161 14.65 -11.32 3.30
N PRO A 162 15.39 -10.68 4.24
CA PRO A 162 14.78 -9.96 5.36
C PRO A 162 13.81 -8.84 4.93
N ASP A 163 14.13 -8.13 3.85
CA ASP A 163 13.27 -7.06 3.34
C ASP A 163 11.96 -7.58 2.73
N ILE A 164 11.98 -8.79 2.12
CA ILE A 164 10.74 -9.43 1.65
C ILE A 164 9.95 -9.95 2.83
N ALA A 165 10.59 -10.63 3.78
CA ALA A 165 9.91 -11.16 4.96
C ALA A 165 9.19 -10.04 5.72
N ALA A 166 9.87 -8.90 5.92
CA ALA A 166 9.27 -7.70 6.52
C ALA A 166 8.11 -7.15 5.69
N TYR A 167 8.25 -7.11 4.35
CA TYR A 167 7.16 -6.66 3.49
C TYR A 167 5.94 -7.61 3.53
N LEU A 168 6.14 -8.92 3.51
CA LEU A 168 5.04 -9.90 3.59
C LEU A 168 4.32 -9.80 4.93
N GLU A 169 5.04 -9.52 6.01
CA GLU A 169 4.47 -9.26 7.32
C GLU A 169 3.64 -7.95 7.34
N GLU A 170 4.15 -6.88 6.73
CA GLU A 170 3.37 -5.64 6.55
C GLU A 170 2.10 -5.88 5.71
N VAL A 171 2.18 -6.71 4.66
CA VAL A 171 1.01 -7.11 3.87
C VAL A 171 0.03 -7.91 4.75
N ARG A 172 0.52 -8.82 5.59
CA ARG A 172 -0.32 -9.58 6.52
C ARG A 172 -1.14 -8.66 7.42
N GLU A 173 -0.48 -7.71 8.08
CA GLU A 173 -1.16 -6.78 8.98
C GLU A 173 -2.12 -5.85 8.23
N ASP A 174 -1.71 -5.29 7.09
CA ASP A 174 -2.56 -4.39 6.29
C ASP A 174 -3.83 -5.10 5.79
N VAL A 175 -3.74 -6.37 5.38
CA VAL A 175 -4.92 -7.14 4.95
C VAL A 175 -5.88 -7.38 6.11
N LYS A 176 -5.38 -7.65 7.33
CA LYS A 176 -6.23 -7.85 8.51
C LYS A 176 -6.94 -6.58 8.94
N GLU A 177 -6.22 -5.46 8.99
CA GLU A 177 -6.79 -4.16 9.33
C GLU A 177 -7.83 -3.69 8.30
N ASN A 178 -7.67 -4.08 7.03
CA ASN A 178 -8.50 -3.62 5.93
C ASN A 178 -9.32 -4.75 5.28
N LEU A 179 -9.71 -5.77 6.05
CA LEU A 179 -10.40 -6.95 5.53
C LEU A 179 -11.68 -6.63 4.75
N LEU A 180 -12.42 -5.61 5.20
CA LEU A 180 -13.68 -5.20 4.57
C LEU A 180 -13.49 -4.65 3.15
N GLU A 181 -12.30 -4.14 2.80
CA GLU A 181 -11.99 -3.69 1.44
C GLU A 181 -12.11 -4.81 0.40
N PHE A 182 -11.95 -6.07 0.83
CA PHE A 182 -12.07 -7.26 -0.02
C PHE A 182 -13.52 -7.70 -0.24
N VAL A 183 -14.47 -7.25 0.59
CA VAL A 183 -15.89 -7.63 0.52
C VAL A 183 -16.72 -6.59 -0.25
N GLU A 184 -16.38 -5.30 -0.12
CA GLU A 184 -17.13 -4.19 -0.74
C GLU A 184 -17.17 -4.25 -2.29
N GLU A 185 -16.21 -4.93 -2.91
CA GLU A 185 -16.05 -4.96 -4.37
C GLU A 185 -17.12 -5.83 -5.07
N GLU A 186 -17.59 -6.92 -4.44
CA GLU A 186 -18.64 -7.79 -5.00
C GLU A 186 -19.98 -7.07 -5.11
N ALA A 187 -20.32 -6.19 -4.15
CA ALA A 187 -21.59 -5.46 -4.12
C ALA A 187 -21.74 -4.44 -5.27
N THR A 188 -20.64 -4.02 -5.89
CA THR A 188 -20.64 -3.08 -7.03
C THR A 188 -20.66 -3.75 -8.40
N ALA A 189 -20.35 -5.06 -8.48
CA ALA A 189 -20.25 -5.78 -9.75
C ALA A 189 -21.61 -6.24 -10.31
N GLU A 190 -22.66 -6.32 -9.48
CA GLU A 190 -24.01 -6.72 -9.90
C GLU A 190 -24.99 -5.53 -9.88
N GLY A 191 -25.14 -4.86 -11.04
CA GLY A 191 -26.41 -4.19 -11.38
C GLY A 191 -26.53 -2.67 -11.18
N SER A 192 -25.44 -1.92 -10.96
CA SER A 192 -25.51 -0.45 -11.03
C SER A 192 -24.93 0.08 -12.35
N GLU A 193 -25.68 0.94 -13.04
CA GLU A 193 -25.12 1.76 -14.14
C GLU A 193 -23.91 2.55 -13.58
N PRO A 194 -22.79 2.66 -14.32
CA PRO A 194 -21.57 3.28 -13.83
C PRO A 194 -21.82 4.79 -13.66
N THR A 195 -22.29 5.15 -12.48
CA THR A 195 -22.32 6.53 -12.02
C THR A 195 -20.88 6.85 -11.66
N TYR A 196 -20.27 7.76 -12.42
CA TYR A 196 -18.90 8.27 -12.26
C TYR A 196 -18.61 8.59 -10.79
N SER A 197 -18.12 7.60 -10.08
CA SER A 197 -17.69 7.61 -8.69
C SER A 197 -16.23 7.18 -8.75
N GLU A 198 -15.36 8.02 -8.20
CA GLU A 198 -13.91 7.84 -8.04
C GLU A 198 -13.35 6.59 -8.73
N GLU A 199 -12.97 6.79 -10.00
CA GLU A 199 -12.41 5.76 -10.88
C GLU A 199 -11.46 4.87 -10.10
N ILE A 200 -11.82 3.58 -10.07
CA ILE A 200 -11.22 2.49 -9.32
C ILE A 200 -9.69 2.53 -9.53
N LYS A 201 -8.99 3.26 -8.68
CA LYS A 201 -7.65 2.85 -8.27
C LYS A 201 -7.87 1.45 -7.76
N ASP A 202 -7.28 0.48 -8.44
CA ASP A 202 -7.15 -0.88 -7.92
C ASP A 202 -6.62 -0.75 -6.48
N LYS A 203 -7.51 -0.86 -5.48
CA LYS A 203 -7.18 -0.61 -4.06
C LYS A 203 -6.04 -1.51 -3.60
N PHE A 204 -5.87 -2.63 -4.31
CA PHE A 204 -4.84 -3.64 -4.13
C PHE A 204 -3.52 -3.31 -4.86
N ASN A 205 -3.43 -2.16 -5.55
CA ASN A 205 -2.18 -1.69 -6.18
C ASN A 205 -1.06 -1.54 -5.15
N LYS A 206 -1.40 -1.26 -3.87
CA LYS A 206 -0.45 -1.23 -2.74
C LYS A 206 0.32 -2.54 -2.52
N TYR A 207 -0.22 -3.67 -2.99
CA TYR A 207 0.40 -5.00 -2.87
C TYR A 207 1.18 -5.43 -4.12
N LYS A 208 1.20 -4.63 -5.19
CA LYS A 208 1.90 -5.00 -6.42
C LYS A 208 3.41 -4.87 -6.28
N ILE A 209 4.13 -5.66 -7.08
CA ILE A 209 5.58 -5.58 -7.19
C ILE A 209 5.97 -4.94 -8.52
N ASN A 210 6.72 -3.84 -8.46
CA ASN A 210 7.37 -3.27 -9.63
C ASN A 210 8.73 -3.95 -9.86
N VAL A 211 8.85 -4.79 -10.88
CA VAL A 211 10.13 -5.35 -11.30
C VAL A 211 10.92 -4.26 -12.02
N PHE A 212 11.72 -3.53 -11.24
CA PHE A 212 12.44 -2.36 -11.71
C PHE A 212 13.56 -2.69 -12.71
N VAL A 213 14.34 -3.74 -12.43
CA VAL A 213 15.36 -4.31 -13.35
C VAL A 213 15.19 -5.83 -13.39
N ASP A 214 15.11 -6.40 -14.59
CA ASP A 214 14.98 -7.85 -14.79
C ASP A 214 16.24 -8.42 -15.45
N ASN A 215 16.93 -9.30 -14.72
CA ASN A 215 18.10 -10.02 -15.20
C ASN A 215 17.83 -11.52 -15.47
N SER A 216 16.57 -11.96 -15.51
CA SER A 216 16.20 -13.38 -15.71
C SER A 216 16.88 -14.02 -16.93
N LYS A 217 17.05 -13.27 -18.03
CA LYS A 217 17.69 -13.73 -19.27
C LYS A 217 19.20 -13.49 -19.34
N THR A 218 19.81 -12.95 -18.28
CA THR A 218 21.20 -12.49 -18.28
C THR A 218 22.12 -13.49 -17.57
N ASP A 219 23.05 -14.12 -18.29
CA ASP A 219 23.98 -15.14 -17.77
C ASP A 219 25.35 -14.60 -17.36
N ARG A 220 25.67 -13.36 -17.75
CA ARG A 220 26.95 -12.68 -17.50
C ARG A 220 26.74 -11.28 -16.93
N ALA A 221 27.82 -10.61 -16.54
CA ALA A 221 27.72 -9.20 -16.12
C ALA A 221 27.09 -8.36 -17.24
N PRO A 222 26.09 -7.51 -16.94
CA PRO A 222 25.41 -6.70 -17.95
C PRO A 222 26.41 -5.70 -18.55
N VAL A 223 26.36 -5.55 -19.89
CA VAL A 223 27.09 -4.49 -20.60
C VAL A 223 26.05 -3.67 -21.34
N ILE A 224 25.79 -2.46 -20.84
CA ILE A 224 24.80 -1.55 -21.40
C ILE A 224 25.55 -0.44 -22.12
N ILE A 225 25.31 -0.31 -23.42
CA ILE A 225 25.75 0.82 -24.22
C ILE A 225 24.54 1.75 -24.35
N GLU A 226 24.68 3.01 -23.94
CA GLU A 226 23.62 4.01 -24.10
C GLU A 226 24.04 5.04 -25.14
N ASP A 227 23.52 4.88 -26.35
CA ASP A 227 23.84 5.72 -27.51
C ASP A 227 23.12 7.07 -27.49
N ASN A 228 22.01 7.18 -26.74
CA ASN A 228 21.27 8.43 -26.60
C ASN A 228 21.12 8.79 -25.11
N PRO A 229 22.19 9.27 -24.47
CA PRO A 229 22.22 9.53 -23.04
C PRO A 229 21.41 10.78 -22.69
N THR A 230 20.09 10.71 -22.73
CA THR A 230 19.24 11.71 -22.10
C THR A 230 19.19 11.46 -20.59
N TYR A 231 18.81 12.48 -19.81
CA TYR A 231 18.72 12.34 -18.34
C TYR A 231 17.85 11.13 -17.94
N TYR A 232 16.65 11.02 -18.52
CA TYR A 232 15.73 9.93 -18.23
C TYR A 232 16.19 8.57 -18.76
N ASN A 233 16.89 8.53 -19.90
CA ASN A 233 17.44 7.27 -20.41
C ASN A 233 18.53 6.73 -19.49
N LEU A 234 19.36 7.59 -18.91
CA LEU A 234 20.44 7.19 -18.00
C LEU A 234 19.96 6.90 -16.58
N PHE A 235 19.22 7.84 -15.99
CA PHE A 235 18.87 7.84 -14.57
C PHE A 235 17.45 7.35 -14.30
N GLY A 236 16.70 6.99 -15.34
CA GLY A 236 15.32 6.53 -15.19
C GLY A 236 14.35 7.70 -15.00
N LYS A 237 13.07 7.36 -14.88
CA LYS A 237 11.98 8.33 -14.79
C LYS A 237 10.80 7.76 -14.02
N ILE A 238 9.96 8.65 -13.51
CA ILE A 238 8.63 8.32 -13.01
C ILE A 238 7.64 8.71 -14.10
N GLU A 239 7.00 7.71 -14.72
CA GLU A 239 6.00 7.98 -15.76
C GLU A 239 4.72 8.54 -15.13
N LYS A 240 4.00 9.33 -15.92
CA LYS A 240 2.72 9.94 -15.55
C LYS A 240 1.71 9.66 -16.64
N ASN A 241 0.52 9.25 -16.24
CA ASN A 241 -0.62 9.11 -17.13
C ASN A 241 -1.48 10.37 -17.00
N VAL A 242 -2.06 10.81 -18.12
CA VAL A 242 -3.03 11.90 -18.11
C VAL A 242 -4.40 11.29 -18.28
N GLU A 243 -5.19 11.32 -17.22
CA GLU A 243 -6.58 10.87 -17.22
C GLU A 243 -7.44 12.07 -16.84
N HIS A 244 -8.45 12.37 -17.67
CA HIS A 244 -9.36 13.51 -17.45
C HIS A 244 -8.65 14.87 -17.21
N GLY A 245 -7.47 15.06 -17.80
CA GLY A 245 -6.67 16.29 -17.64
C GLY A 245 -5.90 16.38 -16.32
N MET A 246 -5.96 15.35 -15.47
CA MET A 246 -5.15 15.21 -14.25
C MET A 246 -3.99 14.25 -14.48
N TYR A 247 -2.82 14.59 -13.93
CA TYR A 247 -1.66 13.72 -13.96
C TYR A 247 -1.73 12.71 -12.82
N HIS A 248 -1.64 11.42 -13.14
CA HIS A 248 -1.60 10.32 -12.19
C HIS A 248 -0.27 9.57 -12.28
N THR A 249 0.25 9.15 -11.13
CA THR A 249 1.44 8.32 -11.05
C THR A 249 1.41 7.41 -9.82
N ASP A 250 2.09 6.27 -9.91
CA ASP A 250 2.30 5.34 -8.81
C ASP A 250 3.69 4.68 -8.91
N PHE A 251 4.03 3.84 -7.94
CA PHE A 251 5.34 3.20 -7.87
C PHE A 251 5.59 2.17 -8.99
N THR A 252 4.55 1.67 -9.66
CA THR A 252 4.67 0.74 -10.80
C THR A 252 5.08 1.47 -12.09
N MET A 253 4.92 2.79 -12.10
CA MET A 253 5.31 3.68 -13.20
C MET A 253 6.78 4.14 -13.11
N ILE A 254 7.50 3.71 -12.08
CA ILE A 254 8.94 3.96 -11.95
C ILE A 254 9.70 3.09 -12.96
N LYS A 255 10.47 3.71 -13.85
CA LYS A 255 11.24 3.04 -14.92
C LYS A 255 12.74 3.19 -14.73
N ALA A 256 13.46 2.09 -14.88
CA ALA A 256 14.91 2.02 -14.78
C ALA A 256 15.60 2.67 -15.99
N GLY A 257 16.59 3.51 -15.71
CA GLY A 257 17.55 3.99 -16.71
C GLY A 257 18.68 3.00 -16.99
N ALA A 258 19.52 3.31 -17.98
CA ALA A 258 20.68 2.52 -18.38
C ALA A 258 21.65 2.26 -17.23
N LEU A 259 21.84 3.24 -16.34
CA LEU A 259 22.66 3.10 -15.14
C LEU A 259 22.15 1.98 -14.23
N HIS A 260 20.83 1.92 -14.05
CA HIS A 260 20.19 0.91 -13.20
C HIS A 260 20.29 -0.47 -13.83
N ARG A 261 20.09 -0.57 -15.16
CA ARG A 261 20.22 -1.83 -15.91
C ARG A 261 21.66 -2.35 -15.97
N ALA A 262 22.65 -1.45 -15.93
CA ALA A 262 24.08 -1.78 -15.93
C ALA A 262 24.62 -2.21 -14.54
N ASN A 263 23.79 -2.16 -13.50
CA ASN A 263 24.21 -2.48 -12.14
C ASN A 263 24.71 -3.94 -12.05
N GLY A 264 25.87 -4.15 -11.43
CA GLY A 264 26.59 -5.43 -11.43
C GLY A 264 27.51 -5.65 -12.64
N GLY A 265 27.63 -4.68 -13.55
CA GLY A 265 28.43 -4.80 -14.77
C GLY A 265 29.00 -3.49 -15.28
N TYR A 266 28.78 -3.18 -16.55
CA TYR A 266 29.42 -2.09 -17.28
C TYR A 266 28.38 -1.19 -17.96
N LEU A 267 28.55 0.11 -17.80
CA LEU A 267 27.85 1.13 -18.58
C LEU A 267 28.86 1.81 -19.51
N VAL A 268 28.61 1.75 -20.81
CA VAL A 268 29.45 2.38 -21.84
C VAL A 268 28.73 3.61 -22.37
N LEU A 269 29.41 4.75 -22.35
CA LEU A 269 28.86 6.04 -22.78
C LEU A 269 29.83 6.74 -23.71
N ASN A 270 29.30 7.44 -24.71
CA ASN A 270 30.08 8.38 -25.48
C ASN A 270 30.23 9.69 -24.69
N ALA A 271 31.47 10.10 -24.44
CA ALA A 271 31.81 11.28 -23.67
C ALA A 271 31.20 12.55 -24.30
N LEU A 272 31.27 12.70 -25.63
CA LEU A 272 30.75 13.86 -26.34
C LEU A 272 29.24 14.05 -26.13
N ASP A 273 28.49 12.95 -26.14
CA ASP A 273 27.02 12.99 -26.00
C ASP A 273 26.59 13.36 -24.58
N ILE A 274 27.40 12.98 -23.57
CA ILE A 274 27.20 13.38 -22.17
C ILE A 274 27.41 14.89 -22.01
N PHE A 275 28.45 15.46 -22.61
CA PHE A 275 28.76 16.89 -22.45
C PHE A 275 27.85 17.82 -23.23
N ARG A 276 27.32 17.36 -24.38
CA ARG A 276 26.34 18.13 -25.14
C ARG A 276 25.04 18.38 -24.37
N THR A 277 24.74 17.54 -23.38
CA THR A 277 23.48 17.57 -22.63
C THR A 277 23.77 18.03 -21.19
N GLY A 278 23.69 19.35 -20.96
CA GLY A 278 24.37 20.08 -19.88
C GLY A 278 24.13 19.68 -18.41
N ASN A 279 23.24 18.74 -18.08
CA ASN A 279 22.96 18.35 -16.69
C ASN A 279 23.35 16.90 -16.35
N ILE A 280 23.76 16.10 -17.33
CA ILE A 280 24.05 14.68 -17.09
C ILE A 280 25.41 14.47 -16.47
N TRP A 281 26.42 15.25 -16.86
CA TRP A 281 27.77 15.09 -16.34
C TRP A 281 27.82 15.23 -14.81
N GLU A 282 27.24 16.31 -14.29
CA GLU A 282 27.17 16.56 -12.85
C GLU A 282 26.34 15.51 -12.11
N ALA A 283 25.20 15.11 -12.68
CA ALA A 283 24.37 14.04 -12.11
C ALA A 283 25.10 12.70 -12.05
N LEU A 284 25.83 12.34 -13.12
CA LEU A 284 26.64 11.13 -13.20
C LEU A 284 27.75 11.15 -12.15
N LYS A 285 28.50 12.25 -12.04
CA LYS A 285 29.53 12.40 -11.00
C LYS A 285 28.95 12.24 -9.60
N ARG A 286 27.83 12.92 -9.30
CA ARG A 286 27.12 12.82 -8.01
C ARG A 286 26.75 11.37 -7.68
N ILE A 287 26.16 10.65 -8.64
CA ILE A 287 25.73 9.27 -8.45
C ILE A 287 26.92 8.32 -8.28
N LEU A 288 27.99 8.47 -9.07
CA LEU A 288 29.19 7.63 -8.95
C LEU A 288 29.93 7.85 -7.62
N ARG A 289 29.95 9.09 -7.11
CA ARG A 289 30.46 9.39 -5.76
C ARG A 289 29.61 8.75 -4.67
N ALA A 290 28.29 8.91 -4.76
CA ALA A 290 27.34 8.40 -3.76
C ALA A 290 27.17 6.88 -3.81
N ARG A 291 27.50 6.25 -4.95
CA ARG A 291 27.22 4.83 -5.25
C ARG A 291 25.75 4.46 -5.09
N LYS A 292 24.85 5.39 -5.43
CA LYS A 292 23.40 5.25 -5.29
C LYS A 292 22.69 5.80 -6.52
N GLY A 293 21.83 4.97 -7.13
CA GLY A 293 21.00 5.32 -8.29
C GLY A 293 19.71 5.96 -7.81
N PHE A 294 19.66 7.28 -7.87
CA PHE A 294 18.47 8.06 -7.57
C PHE A 294 17.61 8.21 -8.83
N ILE A 295 16.30 8.18 -8.65
CA ILE A 295 15.34 8.54 -9.69
C ILE A 295 14.73 9.88 -9.28
N GLU A 296 14.98 10.88 -10.11
CA GLU A 296 14.51 12.25 -9.89
C GLU A 296 13.71 12.69 -11.11
N ASP A 297 12.65 13.46 -10.88
CA ASP A 297 11.89 14.11 -11.95
C ASP A 297 12.46 15.52 -12.19
N MET A 298 13.12 15.72 -13.33
CA MET A 298 13.66 17.03 -13.71
C MET A 298 12.55 18.05 -13.95
N GLY A 299 11.34 17.61 -14.31
CA GLY A 299 10.18 18.48 -14.46
C GLY A 299 9.70 19.08 -13.14
N GLU A 300 9.94 18.41 -12.00
CA GLU A 300 9.59 18.96 -10.68
C GLU A 300 10.50 20.11 -10.25
N GLN A 301 11.74 20.17 -10.74
CA GLN A 301 12.64 21.30 -10.44
C GLN A 301 12.19 22.60 -11.14
N LEU A 302 11.47 22.50 -12.26
CA LEU A 302 10.95 23.65 -13.02
C LEU A 302 9.47 23.95 -12.77
N SER A 303 8.70 23.00 -12.23
CA SER A 303 7.28 23.17 -11.94
C SER A 303 7.04 23.76 -10.54
N LEU A 304 6.12 24.73 -10.46
CA LEU A 304 5.66 25.37 -9.21
C LEU A 304 4.88 24.42 -8.28
N LEU A 305 4.50 23.23 -8.76
CA LEU A 305 3.77 22.22 -8.01
C LEU A 305 4.47 20.86 -8.17
N PRO A 306 4.85 20.17 -7.08
CA PRO A 306 5.30 18.79 -7.15
C PRO A 306 4.14 17.95 -7.70
N THR A 307 4.36 17.32 -8.85
CA THR A 307 3.33 16.55 -9.56
C THR A 307 3.35 15.08 -9.15
N SER A 308 4.34 14.67 -8.36
CA SER A 308 4.41 13.37 -7.72
C SER A 308 4.98 13.47 -6.30
N GLY A 309 4.26 12.94 -5.30
CA GLY A 309 4.77 12.81 -3.93
C GLY A 309 5.74 11.63 -3.74
N LEU A 310 6.13 10.95 -4.83
CA LEU A 310 6.91 9.72 -4.79
C LEU A 310 8.41 10.04 -4.68
N ARG A 311 9.05 9.48 -3.66
CA ARG A 311 10.50 9.53 -3.48
C ARG A 311 11.05 8.12 -3.35
N PRO A 312 11.28 7.39 -4.45
CA PRO A 312 11.75 6.01 -4.39
C PRO A 312 13.07 5.91 -3.63
N GLU A 313 13.24 4.82 -2.89
CA GLU A 313 14.53 4.52 -2.27
C GLU A 313 15.61 4.33 -3.34
N ALA A 314 16.79 4.90 -3.10
CA ALA A 314 17.89 4.86 -4.04
C ALA A 314 18.53 3.47 -4.11
N MET A 315 18.74 2.95 -5.32
CA MET A 315 19.34 1.63 -5.52
C MET A 315 20.85 1.68 -5.27
N PRO A 316 21.42 0.81 -4.41
CA PRO A 316 22.88 0.67 -4.30
C PRO A 316 23.51 0.26 -5.63
N LEU A 317 24.58 0.94 -6.02
CA LEU A 317 25.25 0.76 -7.31
C LEU A 317 26.62 0.11 -7.19
N GLU A 318 26.81 -0.95 -7.97
CA GLU A 318 28.02 -1.74 -8.13
C GLU A 318 28.28 -1.93 -9.64
N LEU A 319 28.69 -0.85 -10.33
CA LEU A 319 29.02 -0.92 -11.77
C LEU A 319 30.33 -0.19 -12.10
N LYS A 320 30.84 -0.46 -13.29
CA LYS A 320 31.94 0.28 -13.91
C LYS A 320 31.40 1.11 -15.06
N VAL A 321 31.78 2.39 -15.11
CA VAL A 321 31.44 3.27 -16.23
C VAL A 321 32.66 3.40 -17.14
N ILE A 322 32.45 3.17 -18.44
CA ILE A 322 33.44 3.34 -19.50
C ILE A 322 33.01 4.52 -20.35
N LEU A 323 33.84 5.55 -20.40
CA LEU A 323 33.66 6.68 -21.31
C LEU A 323 34.50 6.46 -22.55
N ILE A 324 33.89 6.59 -23.71
CA ILE A 324 34.57 6.57 -25.01
C ILE A 324 34.55 8.00 -25.56
N GLY A 325 35.72 8.53 -25.86
CA GLY A 325 35.86 9.90 -26.37
C GLY A 325 37.19 10.08 -27.08
N THR A 326 37.36 11.24 -27.70
CA THR A 326 38.63 11.61 -28.33
C THR A 326 39.63 12.09 -27.29
N ASP A 327 40.91 12.14 -27.67
CA ASP A 327 41.98 12.62 -26.78
C ASP A 327 41.79 14.10 -26.40
N GLU A 328 41.20 14.91 -27.29
CA GLU A 328 40.86 16.31 -26.99
C GLU A 328 39.85 16.42 -25.83
N ILE A 329 38.79 15.59 -25.84
CA ILE A 329 37.78 15.58 -24.76
C ILE A 329 38.43 15.16 -23.44
N TYR A 330 39.30 14.14 -23.47
CA TYR A 330 40.03 13.70 -22.29
C TYR A 330 40.86 14.84 -21.68
N HIS A 331 41.60 15.57 -22.51
CA HIS A 331 42.44 16.68 -22.04
C HIS A 331 41.63 17.83 -21.44
N VAL A 332 40.50 18.18 -22.04
CA VAL A 332 39.58 19.18 -21.48
C VAL A 332 39.09 18.73 -20.10
N LEU A 333 38.64 17.48 -19.94
CA LEU A 333 38.16 16.99 -18.65
C LEU A 333 39.27 16.91 -17.60
N PHE A 334 40.47 16.51 -18.02
CA PHE A 334 41.61 16.39 -17.13
C PHE A 334 42.04 17.74 -16.54
N GLN A 335 41.90 18.82 -17.33
CA GLN A 335 42.31 20.18 -16.93
C GLN A 335 41.19 20.94 -16.22
N GLU A 336 39.95 20.86 -16.73
CA GLU A 336 38.84 21.70 -16.28
C GLU A 336 38.03 21.06 -15.13
N ASP A 337 38.10 19.73 -14.93
CA ASP A 337 37.33 19.02 -13.90
C ASP A 337 38.23 18.20 -12.97
N GLU A 338 38.53 18.76 -11.79
CA GLU A 338 39.35 18.11 -10.77
C GLU A 338 38.77 16.78 -10.25
N GLU A 339 37.47 16.56 -10.40
CA GLU A 339 36.80 15.33 -9.95
C GLU A 339 36.92 14.21 -10.99
N PHE A 340 37.15 14.56 -12.25
CA PHE A 340 37.27 13.59 -13.34
C PHE A 340 38.31 12.51 -13.01
N GLN A 341 39.52 12.90 -12.60
CA GLN A 341 40.61 11.96 -12.27
C GLN A 341 40.31 11.13 -11.01
N LYS A 342 39.49 11.65 -10.09
CA LYS A 342 39.10 10.93 -8.87
C LYS A 342 38.10 9.82 -9.16
N ILE A 343 37.23 10.03 -10.15
CA ILE A 343 36.17 9.12 -10.58
C ILE A 343 36.70 8.15 -11.65
N PHE A 344 37.34 8.66 -12.71
CA PHE A 344 37.88 7.91 -13.84
C PHE A 344 39.40 7.76 -13.71
N LYS A 345 39.81 6.71 -12.98
CA LYS A 345 41.20 6.48 -12.60
C LYS A 345 42.06 5.79 -13.66
N VAL A 346 41.43 5.19 -14.66
CA VAL A 346 42.10 4.35 -15.68
C VAL A 346 41.86 4.98 -17.04
N LYS A 347 42.96 5.34 -17.72
CA LYS A 347 42.97 5.72 -19.14
C LYS A 347 43.38 4.51 -19.96
N ALA A 348 42.61 4.18 -21.00
CA ALA A 348 42.93 3.13 -21.95
C ALA A 348 43.00 3.76 -23.35
N ASP A 349 44.22 3.99 -23.82
CA ASP A 349 44.47 4.63 -25.10
C ASP A 349 44.58 3.60 -26.22
N PHE A 350 43.94 3.90 -27.35
CA PHE A 350 44.07 3.14 -28.59
C PHE A 350 45.05 3.88 -29.50
N ASP A 351 46.07 3.17 -29.98
CA ASP A 351 47.01 3.73 -30.95
C ASP A 351 46.36 3.76 -32.35
N PHE A 352 46.66 4.80 -33.13
CA PHE A 352 46.19 4.97 -34.51
C PHE A 352 47.02 4.18 -35.52
N LYS A 353 48.14 3.60 -35.07
CA LYS A 353 49.03 2.73 -35.84
C LYS A 353 49.25 1.41 -35.12
N MET A 354 49.53 0.36 -35.87
CA MET A 354 49.94 -0.94 -35.36
C MET A 354 51.17 -1.43 -36.11
N GLU A 355 52.03 -2.19 -35.43
CA GLU A 355 53.19 -2.80 -36.09
C GLU A 355 52.74 -3.77 -37.18
N ARG A 356 53.41 -3.73 -38.34
CA ARG A 356 53.12 -4.63 -39.46
C ARG A 356 53.75 -6.01 -39.24
N THR A 357 53.14 -6.80 -38.36
CA THR A 357 53.52 -8.21 -38.11
C THR A 357 52.61 -9.16 -38.89
N GLN A 358 53.09 -10.39 -39.15
CA GLN A 358 52.29 -11.41 -39.82
C GLN A 358 50.99 -11.72 -39.06
N LEU A 359 51.04 -11.70 -37.72
CA LEU A 359 49.89 -11.89 -36.84
C LEU A 359 48.86 -10.77 -37.04
N ASN A 360 49.28 -9.50 -37.01
CA ASN A 360 48.37 -8.36 -37.18
C ASN A 360 47.74 -8.34 -38.58
N ILE A 361 48.50 -8.71 -39.62
CA ILE A 361 47.96 -8.88 -40.98
C ILE A 361 46.86 -9.95 -40.99
N GLN A 362 47.10 -11.11 -40.39
CA GLN A 362 46.10 -12.18 -40.31
C GLN A 362 44.86 -11.73 -39.54
N SER A 363 45.00 -11.13 -38.36
CA SER A 363 43.88 -10.62 -37.56
C SER A 363 43.07 -9.57 -38.32
N TYR A 364 43.73 -8.66 -39.04
CA TYR A 364 43.06 -7.64 -39.86
C TYR A 364 42.28 -8.27 -41.04
N VAL A 365 42.89 -9.20 -41.77
CA VAL A 365 42.23 -9.92 -42.87
C VAL A 365 41.03 -10.72 -42.35
N SER A 366 41.15 -11.39 -41.21
CA SER A 366 40.04 -12.10 -40.57
C SER A 366 38.90 -11.16 -40.18
N PHE A 367 39.20 -10.00 -39.59
CA PHE A 367 38.20 -9.01 -39.24
C PHE A 367 37.41 -8.51 -40.46
N VAL A 368 38.08 -8.22 -41.58
CA VAL A 368 37.43 -7.74 -42.82
C VAL A 368 36.66 -8.85 -43.55
N ALA A 369 37.06 -10.11 -43.40
CA ALA A 369 36.39 -11.26 -44.01
C ALA A 369 35.14 -11.72 -43.25
N THR A 370 34.87 -11.15 -42.08
CA THR A 370 33.66 -11.39 -41.28
C THR A 370 32.62 -10.33 -41.60
#